data_AF-M1CDS8-F1
#
_entry.id   AF-M1CDS8-F1
#
_cell.length_a   1.000
_cell.length_b   1.000
_cell.length_c   1.000
_cell.angle_alpha   90.00
_cell.angle_beta   90.00
_cell.angle_gamma   90.00
#
_symmetry.space_group_name_H-M   'P 1'
#
loop_
_entity.id
_entity.type
_entity.pdbx_description
1 polymer ?
#
loop_
_entity_poly.entity_id
_entity_poly.type
_entity_poly.pdbx_seq_one_letter_code
_entity_poly.pdbx_strand_id
1 'polypeptide(L)'
;MKESCQPNLWRLATVHRTEELKCILRMLPIWAAGILHFASHSHVGSFTIQQARSMDRHLSHSFQIPPASMSIFSVLTVLIGLVLYERFFVPFARRFTGHKSGITCLQRMGIGFAINILATATSALAEIKRKTAAADHNLLDQPTTHVIPISVFWLVPQYCLHGVAEVFMSVGHLEFLIEQFPESMRSTGAALNSLASSFGNYLGTFIVTLVHRYTGKERNWLPDRNLNRGRLENFYWLMAGVQVVNFVYYLICASLYTYKPLEEITEGCKGTDVELADETTLLDNSKGDGQTDRARNGMN
;
A
#
# COMPACT_ATOMS: atom_id res chain seq x y z
N MET A 1 -25.88 5.78 48.09
CA MET A 1 -24.79 5.40 47.15
C MET A 1 -25.47 4.87 45.90
N LYS A 2 -25.65 5.69 44.85
CA LYS A 2 -26.30 5.25 43.61
C LYS A 2 -25.25 4.49 42.80
N GLU A 3 -25.47 3.19 42.62
CA GLU A 3 -24.71 2.40 41.64
C GLU A 3 -24.89 3.05 40.27
N SER A 4 -23.81 3.57 39.69
CA SER A 4 -23.78 4.02 38.31
C SER A 4 -23.99 2.79 37.41
N CYS A 5 -25.22 2.60 36.93
CA CYS A 5 -25.55 1.59 35.93
C CYS A 5 -24.71 1.91 34.67
N GLN A 6 -23.60 1.20 34.50
CA GLN A 6 -22.78 1.28 33.29
C GLN A 6 -23.67 0.93 32.09
N PRO A 7 -23.88 1.83 31.13
CA PRO A 7 -24.78 1.59 30.02
C PRO A 7 -24.26 0.40 29.19
N ASN A 8 -25.16 -0.50 28.79
CA ASN A 8 -24.79 -1.64 27.96
C ASN A 8 -24.44 -1.14 26.54
N LEU A 9 -23.14 -1.08 26.25
CA LEU A 9 -22.57 -0.56 25.00
C LEU A 9 -22.97 -1.40 23.77
N TRP A 10 -23.45 -2.63 23.95
CA TRP A 10 -23.97 -3.47 22.85
C TRP A 10 -25.42 -3.12 22.48
N ARG A 11 -26.15 -2.41 23.35
CA ARG A 11 -27.54 -2.00 23.12
C ARG A 11 -27.70 -0.49 22.91
N LEU A 12 -26.75 0.30 23.40
CA LEU A 12 -26.74 1.76 23.29
C LEU A 12 -25.38 2.24 22.78
N ALA A 13 -25.33 2.68 21.52
CA ALA A 13 -24.13 3.25 20.91
C ALA A 13 -24.05 4.75 21.20
N THR A 14 -22.87 5.23 21.61
CA THR A 14 -22.62 6.68 21.73
C THR A 14 -22.54 7.32 20.34
N VAL A 15 -22.88 8.61 20.25
CA VAL A 15 -22.76 9.37 18.99
C VAL A 15 -21.35 9.26 18.41
N HIS A 16 -20.32 9.36 19.27
CA HIS A 16 -18.93 9.16 18.90
C HIS A 16 -18.67 7.81 18.20
N ARG A 17 -19.14 6.68 18.75
CA ARG A 17 -19.00 5.35 18.12
C ARG A 17 -19.68 5.28 16.74
N THR A 18 -20.84 5.93 16.60
CA THR A 18 -21.54 5.96 15.31
C THR A 18 -20.82 6.82 14.28
N GLU A 19 -20.16 7.90 14.69
CA GLU A 19 -19.32 8.73 13.84
C GLU A 19 -18.04 8.01 13.43
N GLU A 20 -17.39 7.30 14.36
CA GLU A 20 -16.24 6.43 14.06
C GLU A 20 -16.60 5.39 12.99
N LEU A 21 -17.74 4.70 13.13
CA LEU A 21 -18.22 3.74 12.13
C LEU A 21 -18.53 4.41 10.79
N LYS A 22 -19.17 5.58 10.80
CA LYS A 22 -19.49 6.34 9.58
C LYS A 22 -18.22 6.72 8.81
N CYS A 23 -17.14 7.05 9.51
CA CYS A 23 -15.85 7.31 8.90
C CYS A 23 -15.28 6.06 8.20
N ILE A 24 -15.35 4.90 8.85
CA ILE A 24 -14.91 3.63 8.26
C ILE A 24 -15.71 3.32 7.00
N LEU A 25 -17.05 3.43 7.06
CA LEU A 25 -17.92 3.21 5.91
C LEU A 25 -17.59 4.12 4.73
N ARG A 26 -17.17 5.37 4.99
CA ARG A 26 -16.74 6.31 3.96
C ARG A 26 -15.41 5.92 3.29
N MET A 27 -14.55 5.18 3.99
CA MET A 27 -13.27 4.72 3.45
C MET A 27 -13.36 3.43 2.64
N LEU A 28 -14.39 2.61 2.88
CA LEU A 28 -14.57 1.31 2.21
C LEU A 28 -14.50 1.37 0.67
N PRO A 29 -15.06 2.38 -0.03
CA PRO A 29 -14.96 2.46 -1.48
C PRO A 29 -13.51 2.58 -1.98
N ILE A 30 -12.68 3.38 -1.30
CA ILE A 30 -11.26 3.55 -1.64
C ILE A 30 -10.46 2.29 -1.27
N TRP A 31 -10.73 1.72 -0.11
CA TRP A 31 -10.15 0.44 0.32
C TRP A 31 -10.45 -0.69 -0.67
N ALA A 32 -11.67 -0.74 -1.22
CA ALA A 32 -12.08 -1.73 -2.22
C ALA A 32 -11.27 -1.61 -3.53
N ALA A 33 -10.83 -0.40 -3.91
CA ALA A 33 -9.93 -0.22 -5.05
C ALA A 33 -8.56 -0.90 -4.83
N GLY A 34 -8.12 -1.01 -3.56
CA GLY A 34 -6.94 -1.78 -3.17
C GLY A 34 -7.09 -3.28 -3.43
N ILE A 35 -8.30 -3.85 -3.32
CA ILE A 35 -8.54 -5.28 -3.59
C ILE A 35 -8.21 -5.62 -5.04
N LEU A 36 -8.69 -4.82 -5.99
CA LEU A 36 -8.42 -5.03 -7.43
C LEU A 36 -6.95 -4.82 -7.76
N HIS A 37 -6.27 -3.92 -7.05
CA HIS A 37 -4.82 -3.79 -7.15
C HIS A 37 -4.10 -5.10 -6.81
N PHE A 38 -4.38 -5.64 -5.61
CA PHE A 38 -3.79 -6.89 -5.14
C PHE A 38 -4.17 -8.07 -6.05
N ALA A 39 -5.41 -8.12 -6.55
CA ALA A 39 -5.85 -9.13 -7.51
C ALA A 39 -5.06 -9.08 -8.81
N SER A 40 -4.68 -7.89 -9.26
CA SER A 40 -3.87 -7.73 -10.46
C SER A 40 -2.42 -8.15 -10.28
N HIS A 41 -1.91 -8.09 -9.05
CA HIS A 41 -0.53 -8.42 -8.73
C HIS A 41 -0.33 -9.88 -8.29
N SER A 42 -1.38 -10.57 -7.84
CA SER A 42 -1.29 -11.87 -7.15
C SER A 42 -0.53 -12.96 -7.92
N HIS A 43 -0.61 -12.97 -9.25
CA HIS A 43 0.02 -14.00 -10.09
C HIS A 43 1.19 -13.50 -10.93
N VAL A 44 1.52 -12.20 -10.87
CA VAL A 44 2.61 -11.60 -11.66
C VAL A 44 3.94 -12.26 -11.33
N GLY A 45 4.22 -12.52 -10.05
CA GLY A 45 5.43 -13.21 -9.60
C GLY A 45 5.55 -14.62 -10.21
N SER A 46 4.49 -15.43 -10.13
CA SER A 46 4.46 -16.79 -10.66
C SER A 46 4.68 -16.84 -12.17
N PHE A 47 3.99 -15.99 -12.94
CA PHE A 47 4.15 -15.95 -14.39
C PHE A 47 5.52 -15.44 -14.81
N THR A 48 6.06 -14.43 -14.11
CA THR A 48 7.38 -13.91 -14.42
C THR A 48 8.47 -14.94 -14.16
N ILE A 49 8.34 -15.76 -13.10
CA ILE A 49 9.25 -16.88 -12.84
C ILE A 49 9.17 -17.91 -13.99
N GLN A 50 7.98 -18.20 -14.50
CA GLN A 50 7.82 -19.10 -15.65
C GLN A 50 8.44 -18.52 -16.93
N GLN A 51 8.27 -17.22 -17.20
CA GLN A 51 8.95 -16.54 -18.30
C GLN A 51 10.47 -16.65 -18.15
N ALA A 52 11.02 -16.27 -16.99
CA ALA A 52 12.44 -16.30 -16.71
C ALA A 52 13.04 -17.71 -16.86
N ARG A 53 12.29 -18.77 -16.50
CA ARG A 53 12.72 -20.17 -16.72
C ARG A 53 12.96 -20.50 -18.19
N SER A 54 12.21 -19.88 -19.10
CA SER A 54 12.31 -20.11 -20.55
C SER A 54 13.34 -19.21 -21.26
N MET A 55 13.93 -18.24 -20.55
CA MET A 55 14.85 -17.24 -21.10
C MET A 55 16.30 -17.57 -20.75
N ASP A 56 17.25 -16.96 -21.46
CA ASP A 56 18.66 -17.10 -21.14
C ASP A 56 19.03 -16.32 -19.87
N ARG A 57 19.51 -17.06 -18.88
CA ARG A 57 19.85 -16.59 -17.53
C ARG A 57 21.35 -16.62 -17.25
N HIS A 58 22.19 -16.88 -18.25
CA HIS A 58 23.63 -16.86 -18.08
C HIS A 58 24.12 -15.42 -17.94
N LEU A 59 24.77 -15.12 -16.81
CA LEU A 59 25.50 -13.86 -16.60
C LEU A 59 26.95 -13.98 -17.06
N SER A 60 27.49 -15.20 -16.98
CA SER A 60 28.82 -15.60 -17.41
C SER A 60 28.74 -17.03 -17.94
N HIS A 61 29.81 -17.50 -18.60
CA HIS A 61 29.91 -18.85 -19.14
C HIS A 61 29.66 -19.96 -18.10
N SER A 62 29.92 -19.70 -16.82
CA SER A 62 29.76 -20.66 -15.73
C SER A 62 28.60 -20.36 -14.77
N PHE A 63 27.98 -19.17 -14.86
CA PHE A 63 27.02 -18.72 -13.85
C PHE A 63 25.64 -18.44 -14.45
N GLN A 64 24.66 -19.21 -14.01
CA GLN A 64 23.26 -19.08 -14.39
C GLN A 64 22.43 -18.60 -13.20
N ILE A 65 21.75 -17.46 -13.36
CA ILE A 65 20.94 -16.86 -12.29
C ILE A 65 19.67 -17.69 -12.08
N PRO A 66 19.28 -18.08 -10.87
CA PRO A 66 18.01 -18.76 -10.63
C PRO A 66 16.82 -17.88 -11.05
N PRO A 67 15.77 -18.42 -11.71
CA PRO A 67 14.66 -17.61 -12.22
C PRO A 67 13.93 -16.81 -11.13
N ALA A 68 13.77 -17.40 -9.95
CA ALA A 68 13.13 -16.76 -8.81
C ALA A 68 13.94 -15.58 -8.24
N SER A 69 15.27 -15.60 -8.40
CA SER A 69 16.15 -14.52 -7.92
C SER A 69 15.97 -13.22 -8.70
N MET A 70 15.28 -13.22 -9.84
CA MET A 70 14.98 -12.00 -10.60
C MET A 70 14.10 -11.00 -9.81
N SER A 71 13.37 -11.45 -8.78
CA SER A 71 12.62 -10.55 -7.89
C SER A 71 13.51 -9.55 -7.13
N ILE A 72 14.82 -9.80 -7.05
CA ILE A 72 15.78 -8.90 -6.41
C ILE A 72 15.76 -7.50 -7.02
N PHE A 73 15.50 -7.38 -8.32
CA PHE A 73 15.40 -6.08 -8.98
C PHE A 73 14.21 -5.26 -8.46
N SER A 74 13.09 -5.92 -8.15
CA SER A 74 11.94 -5.28 -7.50
C SER A 74 12.31 -4.83 -6.09
N VAL A 75 12.92 -5.71 -5.30
CA VAL A 75 13.32 -5.41 -3.91
C VAL A 75 14.30 -4.25 -3.85
N LEU A 76 15.35 -4.25 -4.69
CA LEU A 76 16.31 -3.15 -4.78
C LEU A 76 15.62 -1.85 -5.19
N THR A 77 14.67 -1.92 -6.12
CA THR A 77 13.93 -0.74 -6.56
C THR A 77 13.05 -0.18 -5.46
N VAL A 78 12.42 -1.03 -4.64
CA VAL A 78 11.65 -0.58 -3.46
C VAL A 78 12.57 0.06 -2.43
N LEU A 79 13.70 -0.56 -2.10
CA LEU A 79 14.65 -0.02 -1.11
C LEU A 79 15.22 1.33 -1.54
N ILE A 80 15.71 1.43 -2.78
CA ILE A 80 16.24 2.67 -3.34
C ILE A 80 15.10 3.69 -3.49
N GLY A 81 13.95 3.27 -4.00
CA GLY A 81 12.78 4.11 -4.21
C GLY A 81 12.26 4.73 -2.93
N LEU A 82 12.23 4.00 -1.82
CA LEU A 82 11.83 4.51 -0.52
C LEU A 82 12.80 5.57 0.00
N VAL A 83 14.12 5.32 -0.10
CA VAL A 83 15.14 6.31 0.27
C VAL A 83 15.02 7.57 -0.61
N LEU A 84 14.81 7.40 -1.91
CA LEU A 84 14.63 8.51 -2.83
C LEU A 84 13.35 9.30 -2.54
N TYR A 85 12.28 8.60 -2.18
CA TYR A 85 11.01 9.20 -1.82
C TYR A 85 11.15 10.10 -0.58
N GLU A 86 11.66 9.54 0.52
CA GLU A 86 11.82 10.26 1.78
C GLU A 86 12.84 11.39 1.70
N ARG A 87 13.98 11.16 1.02
CA ARG A 87 15.11 12.11 1.05
C ARG A 87 15.01 13.22 0.02
N PHE A 88 14.41 12.95 -1.15
CA PHE A 88 14.38 13.89 -2.26
C PHE A 88 12.96 14.29 -2.63
N PHE A 89 12.05 13.32 -2.80
CA PHE A 89 10.70 13.63 -3.24
C PHE A 89 9.90 14.41 -2.19
N VAL A 90 9.90 13.98 -0.93
CA VAL A 90 9.13 14.65 0.13
C VAL A 90 9.59 16.10 0.36
N PRO A 91 10.89 16.42 0.54
CA PRO A 91 11.34 17.80 0.70
C PRO A 91 11.05 18.67 -0.53
N PHE A 92 11.21 18.11 -1.73
CA PHE A 92 10.90 18.80 -2.98
C PHE A 92 9.41 19.09 -3.10
N ALA A 93 8.55 18.07 -2.94
CA ALA A 93 7.12 18.19 -3.04
C ALA A 93 6.57 19.17 -2.00
N ARG A 94 7.06 19.10 -0.75
CA ARG A 94 6.67 20.02 0.33
C ARG A 94 6.94 21.49 -0.01
N ARG A 95 7.98 21.78 -0.81
CA ARG A 95 8.27 23.15 -1.27
C ARG A 95 7.18 23.71 -2.19
N PHE A 96 6.48 22.85 -2.93
CA PHE A 96 5.41 23.25 -3.85
C PHE A 96 4.01 23.10 -3.25
N THR A 97 3.77 22.04 -2.48
CA THR A 97 2.44 21.69 -1.95
C THR A 97 2.19 22.27 -0.56
N GLY A 98 3.24 22.62 0.19
CA GLY A 98 3.14 23.04 1.59
C GLY A 98 2.72 21.92 2.56
N HIS A 99 2.48 20.69 2.08
CA HIS A 99 2.00 19.59 2.91
C HIS A 99 3.15 18.89 3.66
N LYS A 100 2.94 18.50 4.93
CA LYS A 100 3.99 17.89 5.79
C LYS A 100 4.60 16.64 5.14
N SER A 101 3.77 15.79 4.53
CA SER A 101 4.18 14.56 3.83
C SER A 101 4.50 14.76 2.34
N GLY A 102 4.58 16.00 1.85
CA GLY A 102 4.89 16.33 0.45
C GLY A 102 3.69 16.20 -0.50
N ILE A 103 3.00 15.06 -0.54
CA ILE A 103 1.75 14.87 -1.30
C ILE A 103 0.70 14.20 -0.41
N THR A 104 -0.57 14.26 -0.81
CA THR A 104 -1.63 13.57 -0.04
C THR A 104 -1.58 12.06 -0.27
N CYS A 105 -2.04 11.27 0.70
CA CYS A 105 -2.06 9.80 0.61
C CYS A 105 -2.87 9.31 -0.61
N LEU A 106 -3.95 10.01 -0.98
CA LEU A 106 -4.73 9.70 -2.19
C LEU A 106 -3.94 10.03 -3.46
N GLN A 107 -3.26 11.17 -3.53
CA GLN A 107 -2.41 11.47 -4.69
C GLN A 107 -1.30 10.43 -4.85
N ARG A 108 -0.67 10.02 -3.74
CA ARG A 108 0.36 8.98 -3.70
C ARG A 108 -0.16 7.65 -4.24
N MET A 109 -1.33 7.21 -3.77
CA MET A 109 -1.99 6.00 -4.27
C MET A 109 -2.34 6.10 -5.77
N GLY A 110 -2.86 7.25 -6.21
CA GLY A 110 -3.20 7.49 -7.61
C GLY A 110 -1.99 7.37 -8.55
N ILE A 111 -0.84 7.93 -8.14
CA ILE A 111 0.44 7.77 -8.86
C ILE A 111 0.82 6.29 -8.90
N GLY A 112 0.72 5.58 -7.78
CA GLY A 112 0.99 4.13 -7.71
C GLY A 112 0.13 3.31 -8.67
N PHE A 113 -1.18 3.60 -8.76
CA PHE A 113 -2.07 2.95 -9.74
C PHE A 113 -1.62 3.19 -11.18
N ALA A 114 -1.31 4.43 -11.53
CA ALA A 114 -0.89 4.78 -12.88
C ALA A 114 0.43 4.08 -13.27
N ILE A 115 1.42 4.07 -12.37
CA ILE A 115 2.70 3.38 -12.61
C ILE A 115 2.47 1.87 -12.74
N ASN A 116 1.56 1.28 -11.96
CA ASN A 116 1.29 -0.15 -12.04
C ASN A 116 0.66 -0.58 -13.38
N ILE A 117 -0.18 0.28 -13.97
CA ILE A 117 -0.73 0.08 -15.33
C ILE A 117 0.42 0.04 -16.34
N LEU A 118 1.35 0.99 -16.26
CA LEU A 118 2.53 1.03 -17.13
C LEU A 118 3.45 -0.17 -16.91
N ALA A 119 3.61 -0.61 -15.67
CA ALA A 119 4.40 -1.79 -15.31
C ALA A 119 3.82 -3.05 -15.97
N THR A 120 2.50 -3.23 -15.87
CA THR A 120 1.78 -4.37 -16.46
C THR A 120 1.78 -4.32 -17.98
N ALA A 121 1.63 -3.13 -18.57
CA ALA A 121 1.79 -2.94 -20.01
C ALA A 121 3.21 -3.30 -20.48
N THR A 122 4.24 -2.92 -19.71
CA THR A 122 5.63 -3.28 -19.98
C THR A 122 5.82 -4.80 -19.92
N SER A 123 5.16 -5.49 -18.99
CA SER A 123 5.13 -6.96 -18.94
C SER A 123 4.55 -7.59 -20.20
N ALA A 124 3.45 -7.04 -20.72
CA ALA A 124 2.87 -7.49 -21.98
C ALA A 124 3.85 -7.32 -23.16
N LEU A 125 4.54 -6.18 -23.23
CA LEU A 125 5.53 -5.91 -24.28
C LEU A 125 6.75 -6.84 -24.19
N ALA A 126 7.25 -7.08 -22.97
CA ALA A 126 8.36 -8.01 -22.73
C ALA A 126 7.99 -9.44 -23.17
N GLU A 127 6.75 -9.85 -22.90
CA GLU A 127 6.26 -11.16 -23.34
C GLU A 127 6.12 -11.27 -24.86
N ILE A 128 5.61 -10.22 -25.52
CA ILE A 128 5.55 -10.17 -26.99
C ILE A 128 6.96 -10.34 -27.57
N LYS A 129 7.96 -9.62 -27.03
CA LYS A 129 9.36 -9.73 -27.48
C LYS A 129 9.93 -11.13 -27.26
N ARG A 130 9.72 -11.73 -26.08
CA ARG A 130 10.15 -13.10 -25.76
C ARG A 130 9.54 -14.11 -26.74
N LYS A 131 8.26 -13.96 -27.04
CA LYS A 131 7.50 -14.87 -27.90
C LYS A 131 7.87 -14.71 -29.38
N THR A 132 8.11 -13.50 -29.86
CA THR A 132 8.65 -13.28 -31.22
C THR A 132 9.99 -13.97 -31.39
N ALA A 133 10.91 -13.82 -30.43
CA ALA A 133 12.19 -14.54 -30.48
C ALA A 133 12.00 -16.08 -30.46
N ALA A 134 11.05 -16.59 -29.69
CA ALA A 134 10.73 -18.02 -29.69
C ALA A 134 10.18 -18.50 -31.06
N ALA A 135 9.40 -17.67 -31.76
CA ALA A 135 8.88 -17.95 -33.09
C ALA A 135 10.00 -17.96 -34.15
N ASP A 136 10.88 -16.97 -34.12
CA ASP A 136 11.99 -16.83 -35.09
C ASP A 136 12.95 -18.03 -35.02
N HIS A 137 13.12 -18.62 -33.83
CA HIS A 137 13.95 -19.81 -33.62
C HIS A 137 13.17 -21.13 -33.71
N ASN A 138 11.89 -21.12 -34.12
CA ASN A 138 11.02 -22.30 -34.20
C ASN A 138 10.89 -23.10 -32.88
N LEU A 139 10.99 -22.41 -31.73
CA LEU A 139 10.94 -22.99 -30.38
C LEU A 139 9.52 -22.97 -29.77
N LEU A 140 8.49 -22.68 -30.56
CA LEU A 140 7.11 -22.57 -30.07
C LEU A 140 6.53 -23.92 -29.61
N ASP A 141 6.87 -25.00 -30.28
CA ASP A 141 6.35 -26.35 -29.99
C ASP A 141 7.24 -27.15 -29.03
N GLN A 142 8.46 -26.66 -28.76
CA GLN A 142 9.37 -27.29 -27.82
C GLN A 142 9.03 -26.81 -26.40
N PRO A 143 8.73 -27.73 -25.45
CA PRO A 143 8.52 -27.36 -24.06
C PRO A 143 9.81 -26.77 -23.46
N THR A 144 9.68 -26.23 -22.25
CA THR A 144 10.66 -25.51 -21.39
C THR A 144 12.10 -26.07 -21.25
N THR A 145 12.45 -27.13 -21.98
CA THR A 145 13.77 -27.75 -22.10
C THR A 145 14.75 -26.92 -22.94
N HIS A 146 14.27 -26.20 -23.96
CA HIS A 146 15.12 -25.32 -24.76
C HIS A 146 14.99 -23.86 -24.32
N VAL A 147 16.14 -23.26 -24.00
CA VAL A 147 16.27 -21.85 -23.62
C VAL A 147 16.05 -20.99 -24.86
N ILE A 148 15.08 -20.07 -24.80
CA ILE A 148 14.89 -19.08 -25.85
C ILE A 148 16.09 -18.12 -25.80
N PRO A 149 16.75 -17.82 -26.93
CA PRO A 149 17.96 -17.00 -26.98
C PRO A 149 17.63 -15.50 -26.81
N ILE A 150 16.96 -15.17 -25.72
CA ILE A 150 16.67 -13.82 -25.27
C ILE A 150 17.11 -13.71 -23.81
N SER A 151 17.85 -12.65 -23.50
CA SER A 151 18.35 -12.44 -22.14
C SER A 151 17.20 -12.17 -21.16
N VAL A 152 17.25 -12.79 -19.99
CA VAL A 152 16.32 -12.58 -18.87
C VAL A 152 16.27 -11.11 -18.41
N PHE A 153 17.30 -10.31 -18.72
CA PHE A 153 17.34 -8.88 -18.37
C PHE A 153 16.26 -8.04 -19.05
N TRP A 154 15.62 -8.55 -20.12
CA TRP A 154 14.41 -7.92 -20.68
C TRP A 154 13.23 -7.87 -19.70
N LEU A 155 13.25 -8.67 -18.62
CA LEU A 155 12.26 -8.63 -17.55
C LEU A 155 12.60 -7.57 -16.48
N VAL A 156 13.80 -6.98 -16.48
CA VAL A 156 14.18 -5.98 -15.45
C VAL A 156 13.29 -4.73 -15.47
N PRO A 157 12.94 -4.13 -16.63
CA PRO A 157 12.10 -2.94 -16.67
C PRO A 157 10.74 -3.12 -15.97
N GLN A 158 10.08 -4.27 -16.17
CA GLN A 158 8.81 -4.55 -15.50
C GLN A 158 8.99 -4.74 -13.98
N TYR A 159 10.11 -5.33 -13.52
CA TYR A 159 10.40 -5.48 -12.09
C TYR A 159 10.65 -4.12 -11.43
N CYS A 160 11.43 -3.25 -12.07
CA CYS A 160 11.68 -1.90 -11.57
C CYS A 160 10.38 -1.09 -11.53
N LEU A 161 9.56 -1.11 -12.58
CA LEU A 161 8.29 -0.37 -12.60
C LEU A 161 7.31 -0.86 -11.53
N HIS A 162 7.20 -2.18 -11.31
CA HIS A 162 6.39 -2.72 -10.23
C HIS A 162 6.94 -2.32 -8.85
N GLY A 163 8.26 -2.35 -8.65
CA GLY A 163 8.88 -1.89 -7.40
C GLY A 163 8.64 -0.40 -7.13
N VAL A 164 8.73 0.46 -8.15
CA VAL A 164 8.35 1.88 -8.00
C VAL A 164 6.85 1.99 -7.67
N ALA A 165 5.99 1.28 -8.38
CA ALA A 165 4.54 1.29 -8.11
C ALA A 165 4.23 0.89 -6.65
N GLU A 166 4.95 -0.08 -6.10
CA GLU A 166 4.78 -0.55 -4.72
C GLU A 166 5.11 0.53 -3.67
N VAL A 167 6.17 1.32 -3.89
CA VAL A 167 6.56 2.44 -3.00
C VAL A 167 5.48 3.52 -2.92
N PHE A 168 4.76 3.76 -4.02
CA PHE A 168 3.68 4.74 -4.06
C PHE A 168 2.34 4.13 -3.60
N MET A 169 2.00 2.94 -4.08
CA MET A 169 0.72 2.29 -3.81
C MET A 169 0.64 1.71 -2.40
N SER A 170 1.49 0.73 -2.07
CA SER A 170 1.36 -0.05 -0.84
C SER A 170 1.57 0.82 0.39
N VAL A 171 2.55 1.72 0.33
CA VAL A 171 2.80 2.67 1.42
C VAL A 171 1.65 3.66 1.54
N GLY A 172 1.19 4.26 0.42
CA GLY A 172 0.07 5.21 0.45
C GLY A 172 -1.26 4.59 0.90
N HIS A 173 -1.52 3.33 0.54
CA HIS A 173 -2.71 2.60 0.96
C HIS A 173 -2.69 2.30 2.47
N LEU A 174 -1.54 1.86 3.00
CA LEU A 174 -1.40 1.61 4.43
C LEU A 174 -1.46 2.91 5.24
N GLU A 175 -0.78 3.97 4.79
CA GLU A 175 -0.79 5.30 5.40
C GLU A 175 -2.21 5.87 5.46
N PHE A 176 -2.97 5.79 4.35
CA PHE A 176 -4.38 6.18 4.31
C PHE A 176 -5.23 5.42 5.33
N LEU A 177 -5.06 4.10 5.44
CA LEU A 177 -5.81 3.26 6.39
C LEU A 177 -5.41 3.52 7.84
N ILE A 178 -4.21 3.99 8.13
CA ILE A 178 -3.81 4.29 9.51
C ILE A 178 -4.23 5.72 9.90
N GLU A 179 -4.05 6.69 9.01
CA GLU A 179 -4.31 8.10 9.29
C GLU A 179 -5.79 8.46 9.34
N GLN A 180 -6.61 7.85 8.48
CA GLN A 180 -8.04 8.21 8.41
C GLN A 180 -8.90 7.42 9.40
N PHE A 181 -8.39 6.31 9.93
CA PHE A 181 -9.05 5.56 11.00
C PHE A 181 -9.04 6.35 12.31
N PRO A 182 -10.12 6.27 13.11
CA PRO A 182 -10.11 6.82 14.48
C PRO A 182 -8.94 6.25 15.29
N GLU A 183 -8.38 7.05 16.20
CA GLU A 183 -7.20 6.64 16.98
C GLU A 183 -7.43 5.33 17.76
N SER A 184 -8.65 5.17 18.28
CA SER A 184 -9.12 3.98 19.00
C SER A 184 -9.15 2.70 18.13
N MET A 185 -9.09 2.83 16.80
CA MET A 185 -9.28 1.74 15.83
C MET A 185 -8.15 1.60 14.80
N ARG A 186 -6.97 2.20 15.03
CA ARG A 186 -5.82 2.11 14.08
C ARG A 186 -5.43 0.67 13.74
N SER A 187 -5.48 -0.26 14.70
CA SER A 187 -5.21 -1.70 14.47
C SER A 187 -6.19 -2.32 13.47
N THR A 188 -7.46 -1.88 13.46
CA THR A 188 -8.46 -2.32 12.49
C THR A 188 -8.10 -1.88 11.06
N GLY A 189 -7.50 -0.70 10.89
CA GLY A 189 -6.99 -0.22 9.59
C GLY A 189 -5.92 -1.15 9.01
N ALA A 190 -4.96 -1.57 9.83
CA ALA A 190 -3.93 -2.53 9.42
C ALA A 190 -4.55 -3.91 9.08
N ALA A 191 -5.52 -4.39 9.87
CA ALA A 191 -6.22 -5.64 9.59
C ALA A 191 -7.00 -5.59 8.26
N LEU A 192 -7.62 -4.45 7.94
CA LEU A 192 -8.29 -4.25 6.65
C LEU A 192 -7.33 -4.29 5.47
N ASN A 193 -6.10 -3.80 5.60
CA ASN A 193 -5.09 -3.94 4.54
C ASN A 193 -4.78 -5.42 4.25
N SER A 194 -4.60 -6.21 5.31
CA SER A 194 -4.39 -7.67 5.18
C SER A 194 -5.60 -8.38 4.56
N LEU A 195 -6.82 -7.97 4.92
CA LEU A 195 -8.05 -8.46 4.31
C LEU A 195 -8.14 -8.10 2.82
N ALA A 196 -7.78 -6.88 2.43
CA ALA A 196 -7.75 -6.47 1.03
C ALA A 196 -6.76 -7.30 0.22
N SER A 197 -5.56 -7.56 0.77
CA SER A 197 -4.58 -8.46 0.15
C SER A 197 -5.13 -9.87 -0.01
N SER A 198 -5.80 -10.39 1.02
CA SER A 198 -6.38 -11.74 0.99
C SER A 198 -7.47 -11.86 -0.07
N PHE A 199 -8.45 -10.95 -0.08
CA PHE A 199 -9.49 -10.89 -1.11
C PHE A 199 -8.92 -10.67 -2.50
N GLY A 200 -7.88 -9.85 -2.62
CA GLY A 200 -7.15 -9.65 -3.87
C GLY A 200 -6.59 -10.96 -4.40
N ASN A 201 -5.87 -11.73 -3.58
CA ASN A 201 -5.29 -13.01 -3.99
C ASN A 201 -6.36 -14.05 -4.40
N TYR A 202 -7.49 -14.11 -3.69
CA TYR A 202 -8.61 -14.96 -4.09
C TYR A 202 -9.23 -14.50 -5.41
N LEU A 203 -9.44 -13.20 -5.59
CA LEU A 203 -10.00 -12.63 -6.81
C LEU A 203 -9.06 -12.83 -8.00
N GLY A 204 -7.75 -12.67 -7.83
CA GLY A 204 -6.77 -12.96 -8.87
C GLY A 204 -6.76 -14.42 -9.29
N THR A 205 -6.87 -15.35 -8.33
CA THR A 205 -7.03 -16.80 -8.60
C THR A 205 -8.34 -17.10 -9.33
N PHE A 206 -9.42 -16.41 -8.96
CA PHE A 206 -10.69 -16.50 -9.67
C PHE A 206 -10.57 -16.01 -11.12
N ILE A 207 -9.89 -14.89 -11.37
CA ILE A 207 -9.64 -14.36 -12.72
C ILE A 207 -8.84 -15.37 -13.55
N VAL A 208 -7.78 -15.96 -13.00
CA VAL A 208 -6.99 -17.00 -13.69
C VAL A 208 -7.87 -18.21 -14.05
N THR A 209 -8.70 -18.67 -13.10
CA THR A 209 -9.65 -19.78 -13.33
C THR A 209 -10.65 -19.45 -14.45
N LEU A 210 -11.14 -18.21 -14.47
CA LEU A 210 -12.05 -17.72 -15.51
C LEU A 210 -11.37 -17.72 -16.89
N VAL A 211 -10.14 -17.25 -16.97
CA VAL A 211 -9.33 -17.26 -18.20
C VAL A 211 -9.12 -18.69 -18.69
N HIS A 212 -8.76 -19.64 -17.82
CA HIS A 212 -8.64 -21.05 -18.20
C HIS A 212 -9.97 -21.61 -18.73
N ARG A 213 -11.10 -21.32 -18.06
CA ARG A 213 -12.43 -21.81 -18.46
C ARG A 213 -12.86 -21.29 -19.84
N TYR A 214 -12.66 -20.00 -20.12
CA TYR A 214 -13.07 -19.42 -21.40
C TYR A 214 -12.10 -19.72 -22.54
N THR A 215 -10.84 -20.00 -22.24
CA THR A 215 -9.79 -20.11 -23.26
C THR A 215 -9.31 -21.55 -23.52
N GLY A 216 -9.65 -22.49 -22.63
CA GLY A 216 -9.02 -23.83 -22.55
C GLY A 216 -9.29 -24.82 -23.68
N LYS A 217 -10.17 -24.53 -24.65
CA LYS A 217 -10.51 -25.50 -25.72
C LYS A 217 -9.59 -25.45 -26.95
N GLU A 218 -9.21 -24.26 -27.41
CA GLU A 218 -8.40 -24.12 -28.64
C GLU A 218 -7.31 -23.03 -28.58
N ARG A 219 -7.47 -22.01 -27.72
CA ARG A 219 -6.58 -20.83 -27.69
C ARG A 219 -5.97 -20.59 -26.33
N ASN A 220 -5.70 -21.63 -25.55
CA ASN A 220 -5.34 -21.51 -24.13
C ASN A 220 -4.28 -20.44 -23.87
N TRP A 221 -4.63 -19.38 -23.14
CA TRP A 221 -3.72 -18.27 -22.82
C TRP A 221 -2.67 -18.73 -21.81
N LEU A 222 -3.05 -19.64 -20.91
CA LEU A 222 -2.24 -20.15 -19.81
C LEU A 222 -2.16 -21.69 -19.91
N PRO A 223 -1.40 -22.24 -20.85
CA PRO A 223 -1.20 -23.69 -20.96
C PRO A 223 -0.26 -24.22 -19.87
N ASP A 224 -0.68 -25.28 -19.17
CA ASP A 224 0.07 -25.86 -18.04
C ASP A 224 1.45 -26.42 -18.42
N ARG A 225 1.62 -26.84 -19.68
CA ARG A 225 2.81 -27.59 -20.14
C ARG A 225 3.76 -26.79 -21.02
N ASN A 226 3.27 -25.79 -21.77
CA ASN A 226 4.09 -25.05 -22.72
C ASN A 226 3.71 -23.56 -22.80
N LEU A 227 4.39 -22.74 -21.99
CA LEU A 227 4.22 -21.29 -21.96
C LEU A 227 4.47 -20.63 -23.33
N ASN A 228 5.34 -21.20 -24.18
CA ASN A 228 5.68 -20.62 -25.49
C ASN A 228 4.49 -20.60 -26.45
N ARG A 229 3.58 -21.57 -26.33
CA ARG A 229 2.32 -21.60 -27.09
C ARG A 229 1.21 -20.78 -26.41
N GLY A 230 1.39 -20.47 -25.13
CA GLY A 230 0.50 -19.63 -24.35
C GLY A 230 0.42 -18.20 -24.89
N ARG A 231 -0.64 -17.50 -24.53
CA ARG A 231 -0.83 -16.08 -24.83
C ARG A 231 -0.79 -15.27 -23.53
N LEU A 232 0.32 -15.35 -22.83
CA LEU A 232 0.51 -14.64 -21.56
C LEU A 232 0.44 -13.12 -21.78
N GLU A 233 0.81 -12.63 -22.96
CA GLU A 233 0.64 -11.23 -23.36
C GLU A 233 -0.82 -10.77 -23.27
N ASN A 234 -1.78 -11.63 -23.64
CA ASN A 234 -3.20 -11.32 -23.56
C ASN A 234 -3.68 -11.26 -22.10
N PHE A 235 -3.14 -12.12 -21.25
CA PHE A 235 -3.42 -12.06 -19.81
C PHE A 235 -2.91 -10.74 -19.22
N TYR A 236 -1.69 -10.31 -19.55
CA TYR A 236 -1.19 -9.00 -19.10
C TYR A 236 -2.02 -7.84 -19.63
N TRP A 237 -2.45 -7.87 -20.89
CA TRP A 237 -3.37 -6.85 -21.43
C TRP A 237 -4.73 -6.84 -20.73
N LEU A 238 -5.28 -8.02 -20.41
CA LEU A 238 -6.50 -8.13 -19.61
C LEU A 238 -6.32 -7.50 -18.22
N MET A 239 -5.22 -7.83 -17.53
CA MET A 239 -4.94 -7.26 -16.22
C MET A 239 -4.70 -5.75 -16.27
N ALA A 240 -4.01 -5.25 -17.31
CA ALA A 240 -3.87 -3.82 -17.53
C ALA A 240 -5.24 -3.14 -17.73
N GLY A 241 -6.15 -3.76 -18.48
CA GLY A 241 -7.53 -3.28 -18.63
C GLY A 241 -8.30 -3.23 -17.30
N VAL A 242 -8.20 -4.28 -16.48
CA VAL A 242 -8.79 -4.32 -15.13
C VAL A 242 -8.22 -3.21 -14.25
N GLN A 243 -6.90 -2.99 -14.29
CA GLN A 243 -6.24 -1.91 -13.54
C GLN A 243 -6.70 -0.53 -14.01
N VAL A 244 -6.90 -0.30 -15.32
CA VAL A 244 -7.43 0.97 -15.85
C VAL A 244 -8.84 1.21 -15.34
N VAL A 245 -9.73 0.21 -15.39
CA VAL A 245 -11.09 0.32 -14.84
C VAL A 245 -11.04 0.62 -13.34
N ASN A 246 -10.16 -0.07 -12.60
CA ASN A 246 -9.97 0.18 -11.17
C ASN A 246 -9.44 1.59 -10.89
N PHE A 247 -8.54 2.10 -11.73
CA PHE A 247 -8.02 3.46 -11.60
C PHE A 247 -9.10 4.52 -11.84
N VAL A 248 -9.97 4.33 -12.84
CA VAL A 248 -11.12 5.21 -13.06
C VAL A 248 -12.09 5.17 -11.87
N TYR A 249 -12.42 3.97 -11.39
CA TYR A 249 -13.24 3.79 -10.18
C TYR A 249 -12.61 4.51 -8.98
N TYR A 250 -11.31 4.33 -8.78
CA TYR A 250 -10.55 4.99 -7.72
C TYR A 250 -10.62 6.51 -7.83
N LEU A 251 -10.42 7.09 -9.02
CA LEU A 251 -10.48 8.55 -9.22
C LEU A 251 -11.86 9.11 -8.87
N ILE A 252 -12.94 8.41 -9.24
CA ILE A 252 -14.31 8.78 -8.88
C ILE A 252 -14.45 8.77 -7.34
N CYS A 253 -14.07 7.67 -6.69
CA CYS A 253 -14.14 7.58 -5.23
C CYS A 253 -13.28 8.62 -4.51
N ALA A 254 -12.06 8.87 -4.99
CA ALA A 254 -11.15 9.86 -4.43
C ALA A 254 -11.68 11.28 -4.58
N SER A 255 -12.34 11.61 -5.70
CA SER A 255 -12.95 12.92 -5.91
C SER A 255 -14.15 13.19 -5.00
N LEU A 256 -14.90 12.15 -4.63
CA LEU A 256 -16.04 12.22 -3.72
C LEU A 256 -15.64 12.14 -2.25
N TYR A 257 -14.39 11.77 -1.97
CA TYR A 257 -13.87 11.63 -0.62
C TYR A 257 -13.38 12.97 -0.07
N THR A 258 -13.92 13.36 1.08
CA THR A 258 -13.43 14.50 1.84
C THR A 258 -12.60 13.96 2.99
N TYR A 259 -11.36 14.42 3.08
CA TYR A 259 -10.47 14.16 4.22
C TYR A 259 -11.14 14.59 5.52
N LYS A 260 -10.88 13.85 6.61
CA LYS A 260 -11.16 14.38 7.94
C LYS A 260 -10.33 15.67 8.14
N PRO A 261 -10.89 16.72 8.76
CA PRO A 261 -10.05 17.79 9.28
C PRO A 261 -9.09 17.15 10.28
N LEU A 262 -7.78 17.23 10.00
CA LEU A 262 -6.78 16.98 11.02
C LEU A 262 -7.07 17.98 12.14
N GLU A 263 -7.57 17.51 13.27
CA GLU A 263 -7.28 18.22 14.52
C GLU A 263 -5.76 18.26 14.59
N GLU A 264 -5.20 19.42 14.26
CA GLU A 264 -3.86 19.76 14.66
C GLU A 264 -3.85 19.63 16.18
N ILE A 265 -3.41 18.48 16.68
CA ILE A 265 -2.64 18.45 17.91
C ILE A 265 -1.40 19.27 17.59
N THR A 266 -1.57 20.58 17.72
CA THR A 266 -0.49 21.47 18.06
C THR A 266 0.01 20.92 19.38
N GLU A 267 0.97 19.99 19.32
CA GLU A 267 1.99 19.88 20.36
C GLU A 267 2.78 21.20 20.34
N GLY A 268 2.10 22.28 20.75
CA GLY A 268 2.72 23.29 21.54
C GLY A 268 2.79 22.67 22.92
N CYS A 269 3.99 22.32 23.35
CA CYS A 269 4.32 22.30 24.78
C CYS A 269 3.96 23.67 25.39
N LYS A 270 2.69 23.85 25.74
CA LYS A 270 2.14 24.87 26.64
C LYS A 270 0.83 24.31 27.18
N GLY A 271 0.94 23.31 28.04
CA GLY A 271 -0.21 22.67 28.64
C GLY A 271 0.16 21.65 29.71
N THR A 272 1.23 21.91 30.48
CA THR A 272 1.59 21.08 31.64
C THR A 272 1.99 21.92 32.85
N ASP A 273 1.42 23.13 33.03
CA ASP A 273 1.76 23.98 34.19
C ASP A 273 0.57 24.69 34.85
N VAL A 274 -0.70 24.32 34.57
CA VAL A 274 -1.86 25.02 35.18
C VAL A 274 -2.65 24.19 36.20
N GLU A 275 -2.40 22.88 36.31
CA GLU A 275 -3.10 22.03 37.30
C GLU A 275 -2.22 21.53 38.46
N LEU A 276 -1.02 22.11 38.65
CA LEU A 276 -0.18 21.86 39.84
C LEU A 276 0.07 23.09 40.70
N ALA A 277 -0.36 24.27 40.26
CA ALA A 277 -0.18 25.53 41.00
C ALA A 277 -1.33 25.85 41.96
N ASP A 278 -2.52 25.26 41.77
CA ASP A 278 -3.70 25.54 42.59
C ASP A 278 -3.75 24.67 43.87
N GLU A 279 -3.12 23.48 43.86
CA GLU A 279 -2.99 22.65 45.07
C GLU A 279 -1.84 23.11 45.99
N THR A 280 -0.79 23.73 45.45
CA THR A 280 0.31 24.26 46.28
C THR A 280 -0.02 25.61 46.93
N THR A 281 -0.85 26.46 46.31
CA THR A 281 -1.30 27.72 46.94
C THR A 281 -2.37 27.53 48.01
N LEU A 282 -3.18 26.46 47.94
CA LEU A 282 -4.14 26.13 48.99
C LEU A 282 -3.53 25.40 50.19
N LEU A 283 -2.38 24.73 50.02
CA LEU A 283 -1.65 24.08 51.11
C LEU A 283 -0.62 24.97 51.82
N ASP A 284 -0.15 26.05 51.18
CA ASP A 284 0.77 27.01 51.81
C ASP A 284 0.03 28.09 52.64
N ASN A 285 -1.20 28.44 52.25
CA ASN A 285 -2.05 29.36 53.02
C ASN A 285 -2.69 28.74 54.29
N SER A 286 -2.52 27.45 54.54
CA SER A 286 -3.03 26.78 55.76
C SER A 286 -1.98 26.58 56.86
N LYS A 287 -0.72 26.99 56.66
CA LYS A 287 0.37 26.76 57.64
C LYS A 287 1.16 28.00 58.07
N GLY A 288 0.70 29.19 57.72
CA GLY A 288 1.40 30.45 58.00
C GLY A 288 0.77 31.36 59.05
N ASP A 289 -0.02 30.86 60.02
CA ASP A 289 -0.55 31.71 61.09
C ASP A 289 -0.39 31.05 62.46
N GLY A 290 0.76 31.30 63.08
CA GLY A 290 1.13 30.72 64.36
C GLY A 290 2.53 31.13 64.80
N GLN A 291 2.60 32.24 65.55
CA GLN A 291 3.73 32.70 66.37
C GLN A 291 4.85 33.49 65.66
N THR A 292 4.75 34.82 65.70
CA THR A 292 5.74 35.66 66.41
C THR A 292 5.25 37.10 66.50
N ASP A 293 4.79 37.52 67.70
CA ASP A 293 5.06 38.87 68.24
C ASP A 293 4.59 38.95 69.70
N ARG A 294 5.49 38.57 70.61
CA ARG A 294 5.50 39.04 71.98
C ARG A 294 6.83 39.75 72.22
N ALA A 295 6.71 40.96 72.77
CA ALA A 295 7.74 41.76 73.42
C ALA A 295 8.63 42.65 72.53
N ARG A 296 8.17 43.89 72.28
CA ARG A 296 8.89 45.08 72.78
C ARG A 296 8.02 46.34 72.72
N ASN A 297 7.55 46.77 73.88
CA ASN A 297 7.16 48.16 74.13
C ASN A 297 7.78 48.55 75.48
N GLY A 298 8.49 49.69 75.52
CA GLY A 298 9.00 50.28 76.76
C GLY A 298 10.48 50.67 76.76
N MET A 299 10.83 51.77 76.09
CA MET A 299 11.74 52.79 76.65
C MET A 299 11.59 54.11 75.88
N ASN A 300 11.38 55.16 76.68
CA ASN A 300 11.15 56.58 76.38
C ASN A 300 9.70 57.00 76.06
#